data_AF-A0A9N9RV43-F1
#
_entry.id   AF-A0A9N9RV43-F1
#
_cell.length_a   1.000
_cell.length_b   1.000
_cell.length_c   1.000
_cell.angle_alpha   90.00
_cell.angle_beta   90.00
_cell.angle_gamma   90.00
#
_symmetry.space_group_name_H-M   'P 1'
#
loop_
_entity.id
_entity.type
_entity.pdbx_description
1 polymer ?
#
loop_
_entity_poly.entity_id
_entity_poly.type
_entity_poly.pdbx_seq_one_letter_code
_entity_poly.pdbx_strand_id
1 'polypeptide(L)'
;MKYLVAILIFAAFANSEIFDRPCRTPQELGVKTGFQPVAYLGIWYEIERYEQFFQAGGDCVRAQYTLNGDGSINVFNTAFVIENATRIEAEGIARISFPDEEPLRAQLNVTFDANQPNLSNYWVLSTDYSNYAFVVSCMNLQDNRSLESFWLLSRSFTLSPTIRARADELIARNLEASRIRKTNQDNQICGREF
;
A
#
# COMPACT_ATOMS: atom_id res chain seq x y z
N MET A 1 -43.68 -10.71 -0.26
CA MET A 1 -42.71 -9.59 -0.19
C MET A 1 -41.43 -10.08 -0.83
N LYS A 2 -41.12 -9.65 -2.06
CA LYS A 2 -39.94 -10.09 -2.81
C LYS A 2 -38.75 -9.30 -2.30
N TYR A 3 -37.80 -9.94 -1.61
CA TYR A 3 -36.52 -9.33 -1.31
C TYR A 3 -35.69 -9.33 -2.60
N LEU A 4 -35.57 -8.16 -3.21
CA LEU A 4 -34.57 -7.92 -4.26
C LEU A 4 -33.20 -7.93 -3.57
N VAL A 5 -32.42 -8.98 -3.77
CA VAL A 5 -30.98 -8.93 -3.55
C VAL A 5 -30.41 -8.12 -4.70
N ALA A 6 -30.25 -6.82 -4.50
CA ALA A 6 -29.48 -5.99 -5.41
C ALA A 6 -28.00 -6.35 -5.24
N ILE A 7 -27.49 -7.22 -6.11
CA ILE A 7 -26.06 -7.41 -6.30
C ILE A 7 -25.53 -6.12 -6.96
N LEU A 8 -25.17 -5.14 -6.14
CA LEU A 8 -24.44 -3.95 -6.57
C LEU A 8 -22.93 -4.25 -6.48
N ILE A 9 -22.40 -5.00 -7.45
CA ILE A 9 -20.94 -5.21 -7.62
C ILE A 9 -20.35 -4.29 -8.71
N PHE A 10 -21.13 -3.38 -9.31
CA PHE A 10 -20.69 -2.66 -10.52
C PHE A 10 -20.19 -1.22 -10.34
N ALA A 11 -19.88 -0.75 -9.12
CA ALA A 11 -19.45 0.65 -8.91
C ALA A 11 -18.32 0.87 -7.88
N ALA A 12 -17.50 -0.14 -7.58
CA ALA A 12 -16.46 -0.01 -6.54
C ALA A 12 -15.04 0.28 -7.05
N PHE A 13 -14.81 0.42 -8.36
CA PHE A 13 -13.49 0.77 -8.92
C PHE A 13 -13.38 2.21 -9.44
N ALA A 14 -14.44 3.00 -9.34
CA ALA A 14 -14.31 4.44 -9.59
C ALA A 14 -13.23 4.96 -8.63
N ASN A 15 -12.17 5.57 -9.18
CA ASN A 15 -10.98 6.04 -8.46
C ASN A 15 -9.91 4.98 -8.11
N SER A 16 -9.88 3.82 -8.78
CA SER A 16 -8.75 2.89 -8.69
C SER A 16 -7.96 2.84 -9.98
N GLU A 17 -6.64 2.68 -9.87
CA GLU A 17 -5.76 2.65 -11.04
C GLU A 17 -5.83 1.31 -11.78
N ILE A 18 -6.67 1.27 -12.81
CA ILE A 18 -6.77 0.16 -13.76
C ILE A 18 -5.87 0.42 -14.97
N PHE A 19 -5.13 -0.61 -15.39
CA PHE A 19 -4.26 -0.59 -16.56
C PHE A 19 -4.67 -1.65 -17.58
N ASP A 20 -4.52 -1.32 -18.87
CA ASP A 20 -4.75 -2.23 -20.00
C ASP A 20 -3.55 -3.15 -20.26
N ARG A 21 -3.09 -3.81 -19.19
CA ARG A 21 -2.00 -4.79 -19.18
C ARG A 21 -2.17 -5.75 -18.00
N PRO A 22 -1.64 -6.98 -18.09
CA PRO A 22 -1.59 -7.87 -16.93
C PRO A 22 -0.59 -7.36 -15.88
N CYS A 23 -0.72 -7.86 -14.66
CA CYS A 23 0.25 -7.64 -13.61
C CYS A 23 1.63 -8.15 -14.03
N ARG A 24 2.65 -7.32 -13.80
CA ARG A 24 4.03 -7.80 -13.73
C ARG A 24 4.22 -8.62 -12.46
N THR A 25 5.07 -9.64 -12.55
CA THR A 25 5.42 -10.53 -11.45
C THR A 25 6.36 -9.84 -10.45
N PRO A 26 6.39 -10.32 -9.19
CA PRO A 26 7.39 -9.89 -8.20
C PRO A 26 8.84 -9.93 -8.71
N GLN A 27 9.16 -10.90 -9.56
CA GLN A 27 10.49 -11.10 -10.14
C GLN A 27 10.80 -10.02 -11.18
N GLU A 28 9.86 -9.72 -12.08
CA GLU A 28 10.03 -8.65 -13.08
C GLU A 28 10.14 -7.26 -12.44
N LEU A 29 9.49 -7.05 -11.30
CA LEU A 29 9.52 -5.79 -10.55
C LEU A 29 10.75 -5.65 -9.64
N GLY A 30 11.49 -6.74 -9.41
CA GLY A 30 12.67 -6.74 -8.55
C GLY A 30 12.33 -6.53 -7.08
N VAL A 31 11.47 -7.38 -6.50
CA VAL A 31 11.16 -7.37 -5.07
C VAL A 31 12.42 -7.50 -4.20
N LYS A 32 12.48 -6.75 -3.11
CA LYS A 32 13.59 -6.77 -2.16
C LYS A 32 13.82 -8.19 -1.62
N THR A 33 15.06 -8.65 -1.71
CA THR A 33 15.55 -9.88 -1.10
C THR A 33 16.28 -9.59 0.22
N GLY A 34 16.41 -10.60 1.08
CA GLY A 34 16.97 -10.42 2.44
C GLY A 34 16.08 -9.52 3.30
N PHE A 35 14.76 -9.63 3.14
CA PHE A 35 13.80 -8.82 3.88
C PHE A 35 13.87 -9.10 5.39
N GLN A 36 13.67 -8.07 6.19
CA GLN A 36 13.78 -8.13 7.65
C GLN A 36 12.45 -7.61 8.23
N PRO A 37 11.46 -8.48 8.47
CA PRO A 37 10.12 -8.05 8.85
C PRO A 37 10.12 -7.20 10.13
N VAL A 38 10.94 -7.56 11.11
CA VAL A 38 11.06 -6.83 12.38
C VAL A 38 11.55 -5.40 12.19
N ALA A 39 12.52 -5.17 11.28
CA ALA A 39 13.01 -3.83 10.98
C ALA A 39 11.97 -2.96 10.23
N TYR A 40 11.01 -3.60 9.57
CA TYR A 40 9.94 -2.93 8.84
C TYR A 40 8.79 -2.44 9.73
N LEU A 41 8.68 -2.94 10.96
CA LEU A 41 7.63 -2.58 11.91
C LEU A 41 7.63 -1.09 12.27
N GLY A 42 6.56 -0.64 12.93
CA GLY A 42 6.37 0.74 13.36
C GLY A 42 5.54 1.57 12.38
N ILE A 43 5.63 2.89 12.52
CA ILE A 43 4.81 3.83 11.77
C ILE A 43 5.48 4.20 10.44
N TRP A 44 4.67 4.28 9.40
CA TRP A 44 5.01 4.76 8.07
C TRP A 44 3.96 5.79 7.62
N TYR A 45 4.41 6.92 7.09
CA TYR A 45 3.58 7.95 6.49
C TYR A 45 3.55 7.76 4.97
N GLU A 46 2.36 7.80 4.38
CA GLU A 46 2.20 7.74 2.93
C GLU A 46 2.52 9.10 2.32
N ILE A 47 3.51 9.14 1.42
CA ILE A 47 3.96 10.36 0.73
C ILE A 47 3.32 10.47 -0.64
N GLU A 48 3.29 9.37 -1.37
CA GLU A 48 2.74 9.27 -2.72
C GLU A 48 2.03 7.93 -2.89
N ARG A 49 0.99 7.92 -3.72
CA ARG A 49 0.24 6.70 -4.02
C ARG A 49 -0.35 6.71 -5.42
N TYR A 50 -0.79 5.54 -5.86
CA TYR A 50 -1.91 5.45 -6.79
C TYR A 50 -3.22 5.54 -6.03
N GLU A 51 -4.17 6.33 -6.52
CA GLU A 51 -5.46 6.44 -5.86
C GLU A 51 -6.16 5.08 -5.85
N GLN A 52 -6.80 4.78 -4.72
CA GLN A 52 -7.63 3.58 -4.58
C GLN A 52 -8.94 4.00 -3.93
N PHE A 53 -10.04 3.36 -4.33
CA PHE A 53 -11.38 3.74 -3.91
C PHE A 53 -11.56 3.80 -2.37
N PHE A 54 -10.90 2.90 -1.63
CA PHE A 54 -11.02 2.79 -0.17
C PHE A 54 -10.28 3.89 0.60
N GLN A 55 -9.39 4.63 -0.05
CA GLN A 55 -8.61 5.72 0.55
C GLN A 55 -8.90 7.07 -0.13
N ALA A 56 -9.97 7.12 -0.95
CA ALA A 56 -10.32 8.26 -1.77
C ALA A 56 -10.41 9.56 -0.96
N GLY A 57 -9.67 10.58 -1.36
CA GLY A 57 -9.65 11.89 -0.70
C GLY A 57 -8.95 11.92 0.68
N GLY A 58 -8.39 10.79 1.12
CA GLY A 58 -7.64 10.71 2.37
C GLY A 58 -6.26 11.35 2.29
N ASP A 59 -5.98 12.20 3.28
CA ASP A 59 -4.69 12.81 3.58
C ASP A 59 -4.23 12.45 4.99
N CYS A 60 -3.06 12.93 5.43
CA CYS A 60 -2.45 12.61 6.71
C CYS A 60 -2.38 11.09 6.97
N VAL A 61 -2.16 10.33 5.89
CA VAL A 61 -2.29 8.88 5.89
C VAL A 61 -1.07 8.25 6.56
N ARG A 62 -1.31 7.33 7.49
CA ARG A 62 -0.25 6.51 8.09
C ARG A 62 -0.66 5.04 8.20
N ALA A 63 0.32 4.17 8.11
CA ALA A 63 0.23 2.75 8.40
C ALA A 63 1.10 2.44 9.63
N GLN A 64 0.54 1.77 10.61
CA GLN A 64 1.26 1.26 11.78
C GLN A 64 1.31 -0.27 11.72
N TYR A 65 2.53 -0.80 11.69
CA TYR A 65 2.78 -2.24 11.70
C TYR A 65 3.25 -2.69 13.08
N THR A 66 2.56 -3.66 13.68
CA THR A 66 2.96 -4.25 14.97
C THR A 66 2.96 -5.77 14.90
N LEU A 67 3.79 -6.42 15.70
CA LEU A 67 3.91 -7.88 15.71
C LEU A 67 2.87 -8.50 16.64
N ASN A 68 2.10 -9.45 16.14
CA ASN A 68 1.18 -10.26 16.94
C ASN A 68 1.90 -11.47 17.55
N GLY A 69 1.30 -12.05 18.59
CA GLY A 69 1.85 -13.23 19.28
C GLY A 69 1.93 -14.50 18.41
N ASP A 70 1.15 -14.58 17.33
CA ASP A 70 1.16 -15.68 16.35
C ASP A 70 2.20 -15.49 15.23
N GLY A 71 3.01 -14.41 15.30
CA GLY A 71 3.98 -14.06 14.27
C GLY A 71 3.40 -13.33 13.05
N SER A 72 2.08 -13.11 12.99
CA SER A 72 1.48 -12.21 12.00
C SER A 72 1.76 -10.74 12.35
N ILE A 73 1.56 -9.86 11.39
CA ILE A 73 1.76 -8.41 11.56
C ILE A 73 0.38 -7.75 11.54
N ASN A 74 0.01 -7.03 12.60
CA ASN A 74 -1.16 -6.15 12.57
C ASN A 74 -0.86 -4.96 11.66
N VAL A 75 -1.82 -4.59 10.82
CA VAL A 75 -1.77 -3.44 9.92
C VAL A 75 -2.87 -2.49 10.33
N PHE A 76 -2.52 -1.36 10.93
CA PHE A 76 -3.48 -0.32 11.29
C PHE A 76 -3.25 0.93 10.44
N ASN A 77 -4.17 1.20 9.53
CA ASN A 77 -4.15 2.36 8.65
C ASN A 77 -5.10 3.43 9.17
N THR A 78 -4.65 4.69 9.14
CA THR A 78 -5.51 5.85 9.44
C THR A 78 -5.33 6.91 8.36
N ALA A 79 -6.42 7.57 8.00
CA ALA A 79 -6.45 8.70 7.06
C ALA A 79 -7.42 9.78 7.57
N PHE A 80 -7.23 11.01 7.09
CA PHE A 80 -8.12 12.14 7.37
C PHE A 80 -8.57 12.78 6.06
N VAL A 81 -9.88 12.91 5.87
CA VAL A 81 -10.47 13.60 4.73
C VAL A 81 -10.67 15.06 5.13
N ILE A 82 -9.80 15.93 4.62
CA ILE A 82 -9.76 17.35 5.01
C ILE A 82 -11.07 18.07 4.65
N GLU A 83 -11.67 17.74 3.51
CA GLU A 83 -12.87 18.43 2.99
C GLU A 83 -14.07 18.37 3.93
N ASN A 84 -14.21 17.28 4.68
CA ASN A 84 -15.34 17.04 5.57
C ASN A 84 -14.92 16.69 7.01
N ALA A 85 -13.65 16.92 7.35
CA ALA A 85 -13.06 16.65 8.66
C ALA A 85 -13.33 15.24 9.20
N THR A 86 -13.27 14.22 8.32
CA THR A 86 -13.58 12.83 8.71
C THR A 86 -12.33 11.99 8.84
N ARG A 87 -12.19 11.26 9.95
CA ARG A 87 -11.17 10.22 10.10
C ARG A 87 -11.67 8.88 9.55
N ILE A 88 -10.80 8.20 8.81
CA ILE A 88 -11.00 6.85 8.29
C ILE A 88 -9.94 5.95 8.94
N GLU A 89 -10.35 4.78 9.40
CA GLU A 89 -9.46 3.78 10.00
C GLU A 89 -9.74 2.41 9.37
N ALA A 90 -8.69 1.62 9.19
CA ALA A 90 -8.78 0.25 8.72
C ALA A 90 -7.75 -0.62 9.45
N GLU A 91 -8.20 -1.77 9.97
CA GLU A 91 -7.36 -2.73 10.64
C GLU A 91 -7.33 -4.05 9.86
N GLY A 92 -6.14 -4.63 9.73
CA GLY A 92 -5.92 -5.83 8.94
C GLY A 92 -4.72 -6.62 9.43
N ILE A 93 -4.46 -7.73 8.76
CA ILE A 93 -3.38 -8.66 9.09
C ILE A 93 -2.51 -8.87 7.87
N ALA A 94 -1.20 -8.86 8.08
CA ALA A 94 -0.19 -9.22 7.10
C ALA A 94 0.58 -10.48 7.56
N ARG A 95 0.88 -11.36 6.60
CA ARG A 95 1.74 -12.54 6.80
C ARG A 95 2.78 -12.60 5.68
N ILE A 96 3.98 -13.09 5.99
CA ILE A 96 5.00 -13.35 4.97
C ILE A 96 4.52 -14.50 4.08
N SER A 97 4.54 -14.30 2.76
CA SER A 97 3.97 -15.28 1.82
C SER A 97 4.80 -16.54 1.68
N PHE A 98 6.13 -16.42 1.80
CA PHE A 98 7.08 -17.52 1.65
C PHE A 98 8.08 -17.49 2.81
N PRO A 99 7.64 -17.83 4.04
CA PRO A 99 8.45 -17.64 5.26
C PRO A 99 9.69 -18.54 5.30
N ASP A 100 9.68 -19.66 4.58
CA ASP A 100 10.77 -20.63 4.53
C ASP A 100 11.77 -20.37 3.38
N GLU A 101 11.61 -19.28 2.62
CA GLU A 101 12.49 -18.94 1.51
C GLU A 101 13.74 -18.20 1.96
N GLU A 102 14.91 -18.62 1.45
CA GLU A 102 16.20 -17.98 1.73
C GLU A 102 16.94 -17.59 0.43
N PRO A 103 17.28 -16.30 0.23
CA PRO A 103 17.01 -15.16 1.12
C PRO A 103 15.53 -14.75 1.09
N LEU A 104 15.00 -14.33 2.25
CA LEU A 104 13.60 -13.93 2.38
C LEU A 104 13.22 -12.80 1.40
N ARG A 105 12.17 -13.01 0.60
CA ARG A 105 11.63 -11.97 -0.29
C ARG A 105 10.56 -11.15 0.43
N ALA A 106 10.52 -9.84 0.17
CA ALA A 106 9.55 -8.92 0.76
C ALA A 106 8.16 -9.01 0.09
N GLN A 107 7.58 -10.21 0.11
CA GLN A 107 6.25 -10.50 -0.38
C GLN A 107 5.36 -10.89 0.80
N LEU A 108 4.22 -10.21 0.92
CA LEU A 108 3.27 -10.41 1.99
C LEU A 108 1.87 -10.69 1.42
N ASN A 109 1.10 -11.46 2.20
CA ASN A 109 -0.34 -11.56 2.05
C ASN A 109 -0.98 -10.63 3.10
N VAL A 110 -1.59 -9.55 2.62
CA VAL A 110 -2.28 -8.55 3.44
C VAL A 110 -3.78 -8.66 3.23
N THR A 111 -4.54 -8.64 4.32
CA THR A 111 -6.01 -8.65 4.28
C THR A 111 -6.61 -7.76 5.35
N PHE A 112 -7.73 -7.13 5.01
CA PHE A 112 -8.55 -6.32 5.92
C PHE A 112 -9.91 -7.01 6.18
N ASP A 113 -10.08 -8.22 5.64
CA ASP A 113 -11.24 -9.08 5.84
C ASP A 113 -10.81 -10.39 6.50
N ALA A 114 -11.78 -11.23 6.86
CA ALA A 114 -11.52 -12.52 7.49
C ALA A 114 -10.76 -13.53 6.59
N ASN A 115 -10.70 -13.29 5.28
CA ASN A 115 -10.11 -14.22 4.32
C ASN A 115 -8.66 -13.87 4.01
N GLN A 116 -7.77 -14.85 4.13
CA GLN A 116 -6.37 -14.69 3.74
C GLN A 116 -6.21 -14.86 2.22
N PRO A 117 -5.46 -13.98 1.53
CA PRO A 117 -5.12 -14.15 0.13
C PRO A 117 -4.28 -15.41 -0.09
N ASN A 118 -4.60 -16.16 -1.14
CA ASN A 118 -3.80 -17.31 -1.58
C ASN A 118 -2.52 -16.90 -2.34
N LEU A 119 -2.47 -15.65 -2.82
CA LEU A 119 -1.34 -15.10 -3.57
C LEU A 119 -0.82 -13.84 -2.87
N SER A 120 0.49 -13.62 -2.94
CA SER A 120 1.10 -12.41 -2.39
C SER A 120 0.53 -11.18 -3.09
N ASN A 121 0.13 -10.18 -2.31
CA ASN A 121 -0.56 -8.99 -2.79
C ASN A 121 0.02 -7.70 -2.22
N TYR A 122 1.18 -7.75 -1.57
CA TYR A 122 1.91 -6.59 -1.09
C TYR A 122 3.40 -6.86 -1.24
N TRP A 123 4.06 -6.06 -2.08
CA TRP A 123 5.44 -6.30 -2.48
C TRP A 123 6.29 -5.07 -2.20
N VAL A 124 7.29 -5.21 -1.33
CA VAL A 124 8.26 -4.13 -1.08
C VAL A 124 9.39 -4.26 -2.10
N LEU A 125 9.46 -3.31 -3.04
CA LEU A 125 10.52 -3.30 -4.05
C LEU A 125 11.82 -2.74 -3.47
N SER A 126 11.73 -1.76 -2.58
CA SER A 126 12.90 -1.11 -2.01
C SER A 126 12.59 -0.49 -0.65
N THR A 127 13.45 -0.72 0.33
CA THR A 127 13.40 -0.06 1.64
C THR A 127 14.76 -0.15 2.30
N ASP A 128 15.12 0.90 3.04
CA ASP A 128 16.22 0.94 3.99
C ASP A 128 15.74 0.78 5.44
N TYR A 129 14.45 0.48 5.64
CA TYR A 129 13.74 0.30 6.90
C TYR A 129 13.60 1.56 7.78
N SER A 130 14.57 2.47 7.71
CA SER A 130 14.67 3.65 8.58
C SER A 130 14.18 4.96 7.95
N ASN A 131 14.04 5.04 6.63
CA ASN A 131 13.67 6.30 5.98
C ASN A 131 12.52 6.14 4.98
N TYR A 132 12.51 5.08 4.16
CA TYR A 132 11.48 4.91 3.14
C TYR A 132 11.13 3.44 2.84
N ALA A 133 9.96 3.24 2.26
CA ALA A 133 9.60 2.00 1.60
C ALA A 133 8.84 2.28 0.31
N PHE A 134 9.20 1.57 -0.75
CA PHE A 134 8.53 1.61 -2.05
C PHE A 134 7.76 0.31 -2.22
N VAL A 135 6.44 0.41 -2.25
CA VAL A 135 5.53 -0.72 -2.17
C VAL A 135 4.60 -0.72 -3.37
N VAL A 136 4.37 -1.90 -3.93
CA VAL A 136 3.37 -2.11 -4.98
C VAL A 136 2.47 -3.30 -4.65
N SER A 137 1.26 -3.26 -5.20
CA SER A 137 0.32 -4.36 -5.23
C SER A 137 -0.24 -4.49 -6.63
N CYS A 138 -0.62 -5.69 -7.03
CA CYS A 138 -1.29 -5.89 -8.30
C CYS A 138 -2.26 -7.07 -8.25
N MET A 139 -3.43 -6.88 -8.85
CA MET A 139 -4.42 -7.93 -9.05
C MET A 139 -4.80 -7.99 -10.53
N ASN A 140 -4.67 -9.17 -11.14
CA ASN A 140 -5.15 -9.38 -12.50
C ASN A 140 -6.68 -9.31 -12.54
N LEU A 141 -7.19 -8.59 -13.52
CA LEU A 141 -8.61 -8.50 -13.86
C LEU A 141 -8.88 -9.29 -15.15
N GLN A 142 -10.15 -9.34 -15.56
CA GLN A 142 -10.51 -9.89 -16.87
C GLN A 142 -9.95 -9.02 -18.02
N ASP A 143 -9.93 -9.59 -19.22
CA ASP A 143 -9.53 -8.90 -20.46
C ASP A 143 -8.10 -8.35 -20.46
N ASN A 144 -7.15 -9.07 -19.86
CA ASN A 144 -5.74 -8.66 -19.76
C ASN A 144 -5.54 -7.28 -19.10
N ARG A 145 -6.38 -6.95 -18.11
CA ARG A 145 -6.26 -5.74 -17.30
C ARG A 145 -5.69 -6.06 -15.93
N SER A 146 -5.24 -5.02 -15.24
CA SER A 146 -4.79 -5.11 -13.86
C SER A 146 -5.31 -3.95 -13.04
N LEU A 147 -5.58 -4.23 -11.78
CA LEU A 147 -5.71 -3.23 -10.72
C LEU A 147 -4.33 -3.11 -10.07
N GLU A 148 -3.66 -1.98 -10.28
CA GLU A 148 -2.35 -1.72 -9.69
C GLU A 148 -2.48 -0.73 -8.53
N SER A 149 -1.73 -0.97 -7.45
CA SER A 149 -1.60 -0.03 -6.34
C SER A 149 -0.12 0.25 -6.07
N PHE A 150 0.14 1.44 -5.58
CA PHE A 150 1.48 1.92 -5.25
C PHE A 150 1.41 2.76 -3.99
N TRP A 151 2.44 2.63 -3.15
CA TRP A 151 2.68 3.50 -2.00
C TRP A 151 4.17 3.80 -1.86
N LEU A 152 4.50 5.08 -1.81
CA LEU A 152 5.78 5.57 -1.29
C LEU A 152 5.58 5.95 0.16
N LEU A 153 6.22 5.19 1.04
CA LEU A 153 6.13 5.36 2.48
C LEU A 153 7.40 6.00 3.02
N SER A 154 7.29 6.74 4.12
CA SER A 154 8.43 7.33 4.83
C SER A 154 8.26 7.28 6.35
N ARG A 155 9.39 7.30 7.08
CA ARG A 155 9.40 7.48 8.54
C ARG A 155 9.21 8.95 8.95
N SER A 156 9.21 9.88 8.01
CA SER A 156 8.94 11.32 8.22
C SER A 156 7.92 11.84 7.23
N PHE A 157 7.34 13.02 7.48
CA PHE A 157 6.39 13.66 6.56
C PHE A 157 6.98 14.11 5.22
N THR A 158 8.31 14.13 5.11
CA THR A 158 9.02 14.52 3.89
C THR A 158 10.18 13.57 3.63
N LEU A 159 10.59 13.46 2.37
CA LEU A 159 11.77 12.70 1.96
C LEU A 159 13.00 13.60 1.88
N SER A 160 14.17 13.05 2.21
CA SER A 160 15.44 13.71 1.90
C SER A 160 15.68 13.72 0.38
N PRO A 161 16.52 14.64 -0.15
CA PRO A 161 16.80 14.72 -1.58
C PRO A 161 17.33 13.40 -2.18
N THR A 162 18.18 12.68 -1.44
CA THR A 162 18.73 11.39 -1.88
C THR A 162 17.65 10.32 -2.00
N ILE A 163 16.74 10.25 -1.02
CA ILE A 163 15.64 9.27 -1.05
C ILE A 163 14.61 9.63 -2.12
N ARG A 164 14.31 10.92 -2.31
CA ARG A 164 13.46 11.40 -3.42
C ARG A 164 14.03 10.97 -4.76
N ALA A 165 15.31 11.22 -5.03
CA ALA A 165 15.95 10.81 -6.28
C ALA A 165 15.86 9.30 -6.49
N ARG A 166 16.06 8.50 -5.43
CA ARG A 166 15.89 7.04 -5.49
C ARG A 166 14.45 6.63 -5.82
N ALA A 167 13.46 7.29 -5.23
CA ALA A 167 12.06 7.03 -5.52
C ALA A 167 11.69 7.41 -6.97
N ASP A 168 12.25 8.51 -7.50
CA ASP A 168 12.06 8.92 -8.90
C ASP A 168 12.57 7.89 -9.90
N GLU A 169 13.75 7.28 -9.65
CA GLU A 169 14.27 6.19 -10.47
C GLU A 169 13.34 4.97 -10.49
N LEU A 170 12.76 4.62 -9.34
CA LEU A 170 11.85 3.50 -9.21
C LEU A 170 10.51 3.79 -9.88
N ILE A 171 9.99 5.01 -9.78
CA ILE A 171 8.80 5.48 -10.51
C ILE A 171 9.04 5.39 -12.01
N ALA A 172 10.13 6.00 -12.51
CA ALA A 172 10.41 6.03 -13.95
C ALA A 172 10.55 4.63 -14.55
N ARG A 173 11.03 3.65 -13.77
CA ARG A 173 11.16 2.25 -14.20
C ARG A 173 9.86 1.48 -14.12
N ASN A 174 9.06 1.71 -13.09
CA ASN A 174 8.00 0.78 -12.69
C ASN A 174 6.59 1.37 -12.73
N LEU A 175 6.38 2.67 -12.87
CA LEU A 175 5.08 3.29 -12.68
C LEU A 175 4.78 4.30 -13.79
N GLU A 176 3.50 4.62 -13.98
CA GLU A 176 3.04 5.74 -14.78
C GLU A 176 2.90 6.97 -13.89
N ALA A 177 3.91 7.83 -13.92
CA ALA A 177 4.02 8.98 -13.02
C ALA A 177 2.81 9.94 -13.08
N SER A 178 2.13 10.04 -14.22
CA SER A 178 0.94 10.89 -14.39
C SER A 178 -0.27 10.45 -13.54
N ARG A 179 -0.28 9.21 -13.05
CA ARG A 179 -1.34 8.65 -12.19
C ARG A 179 -0.99 8.71 -10.70
N ILE A 180 0.19 9.20 -10.35
CA ILE A 180 0.62 9.31 -8.95
C ILE A 180 0.00 10.55 -8.32
N ARG A 181 -0.68 10.34 -7.18
CA ARG A 181 -1.16 11.40 -6.30
C ARG A 181 -0.15 11.59 -5.15
N LYS A 182 0.11 12.85 -4.79
CA LYS A 182 0.81 13.20 -3.56
C LYS A 182 -0.17 13.26 -2.40
N THR A 183 0.19 12.65 -1.29
CA THR A 183 -0.58 12.68 -0.05
C THR A 183 -0.13 13.87 0.79
N ASN A 184 -1.08 14.66 1.28
CA ASN A 184 -0.76 15.81 2.13
C ASN A 184 -0.34 15.32 3.52
N GLN A 185 0.88 15.68 3.91
CA GLN A 185 1.48 15.38 5.21
C GLN A 185 1.93 16.67 5.93
N ASP A 186 1.31 17.81 5.62
CA ASP A 186 1.62 19.09 6.28
C ASP A 186 1.38 18.97 7.79
N ASN A 187 2.44 19.15 8.57
CA ASN A 187 2.40 19.04 10.03
C ASN A 187 1.42 20.04 10.67
N GLN A 188 1.17 21.19 10.06
CA GLN A 188 0.19 22.15 10.59
C GLN A 188 -1.25 21.68 10.46
N ILE A 189 -1.53 20.78 9.50
CA ILE A 189 -2.84 20.18 9.28
C ILE A 189 -2.88 18.85 10.05
N CYS A 190 -1.94 17.95 9.75
CA CYS A 190 -1.92 16.59 10.26
C CYS A 190 -1.55 16.49 11.74
N GLY A 191 -0.68 17.37 12.26
CA GLY A 191 -0.24 17.34 13.65
C GLY A 191 -1.30 17.78 14.67
N ARG A 192 -2.46 18.28 14.23
CA ARG A 192 -3.59 18.63 15.10
C ARG A 192 -4.66 17.53 15.19
N GLU A 193 -4.67 16.63 14.20
CA GLU A 193 -5.72 15.62 14.04
C GLU A 193 -5.34 14.26 14.64
N PHE A 194 -4.18 14.16 15.30
CA PHE A 194 -3.68 12.95 15.97
C PHE A 194 -3.10 13.24 17.36
#